data_AF-A0A8T4UYN7-F1
#
_entry.id   AF-A0A8T4UYN7-F1
#
_cell.length_a   1.000
_cell.length_b   1.000
_cell.length_c   1.000
_cell.angle_alpha   90.00
_cell.angle_beta   90.00
_cell.angle_gamma   90.00
#
_symmetry.space_group_name_H-M   'P 1'
#
loop_
_entity.id
_entity.type
_entity.pdbx_description
1 polymer ?
#
loop_
_entity_poly.entity_id
_entity_poly.type
_entity_poly.pdbx_seq_one_letter_code
_entity_poly.pdbx_strand_id
1 'polypeptide(L)'
;MKKQSTLSKSILIVLASTLLLFTIATSLQILDQKYHREHLEELTSTEVINGSTYYNYADTPYTTLAGIFSIIYFLLAPLVVLIVSGRFLSREKEKTAYLQSLLIPLSFLGLTLVLQAFVVYYSEGSFRTDLAVIQLGIMFLYALVVFLLVSLINGLIIYLKKKRRS
;
A
#
# COMPACT_ATOMS: atom_id res chain seq x y z
N MET A 1 21.66 19.20 18.84
CA MET A 1 20.26 18.91 18.44
C MET A 1 20.09 18.66 16.91
N LYS A 2 20.91 17.84 16.23
CA LYS A 2 20.78 17.59 14.76
C LYS A 2 20.07 16.28 14.36
N LYS A 3 19.97 15.28 15.25
CA LYS A 3 19.45 13.93 14.95
C LYS A 3 17.93 13.84 14.75
N GLN A 4 17.14 14.65 15.46
CA GLN A 4 15.67 14.60 15.40
C GLN A 4 15.14 14.97 14.01
N SER A 5 15.84 15.87 13.29
CA SER A 5 15.44 16.27 11.93
C SER A 5 15.54 15.12 10.90
N THR A 6 16.37 14.11 11.13
CA THR A 6 16.66 13.06 10.13
C THR A 6 15.61 11.95 10.16
N LEU A 7 15.12 11.60 11.35
CA LEU A 7 14.01 10.65 11.52
C LEU A 7 12.70 11.23 10.98
N SER A 8 12.35 12.46 11.37
CA SER A 8 11.13 13.11 10.91
C SER A 8 11.10 13.28 9.38
N LYS A 9 12.24 13.61 8.77
CA LYS A 9 12.36 13.64 7.29
C LYS A 9 12.15 12.27 6.66
N SER A 10 12.69 11.21 7.28
CA SER A 10 12.54 9.83 6.77
C SER A 10 11.09 9.37 6.83
N ILE A 11 10.42 9.64 7.96
CA ILE A 11 8.98 9.39 8.13
C ILE A 11 8.18 10.20 7.11
N LEU A 12 8.48 11.49 6.95
CA LEU A 12 7.80 12.36 5.99
C LEU A 12 7.92 11.84 4.55
N ILE A 13 9.12 11.37 4.14
CA ILE A 13 9.33 10.79 2.81
C ILE A 13 8.45 9.56 2.61
N VAL A 14 8.40 8.65 3.59
CA VAL A 14 7.56 7.45 3.52
C VAL A 14 6.08 7.83 3.45
N LEU A 15 5.63 8.74 4.31
CA LEU A 15 4.23 9.16 4.34
C LEU A 15 3.82 9.85 3.03
N ALA A 16 4.62 10.81 2.55
CA ALA A 16 4.35 11.54 1.31
C ALA A 16 4.36 10.64 0.08
N SER A 17 5.33 9.73 -0.02
CA SER A 17 5.42 8.79 -1.15
C SER A 17 4.26 7.81 -1.16
N THR A 18 3.91 7.27 0.02
CA THR A 18 2.79 6.33 0.16
C THR A 18 1.47 7.02 -0.16
N LEU A 19 1.25 8.22 0.36
CA LEU A 19 0.05 9.01 0.08
C LEU A 19 -0.06 9.34 -1.41
N LEU A 20 1.02 9.79 -2.05
CA LEU A 20 1.02 10.11 -3.47
C LEU A 20 0.67 8.88 -4.33
N LEU A 21 1.36 7.75 -4.11
CA LEU A 21 1.11 6.51 -4.85
C LEU A 21 -0.31 6.00 -4.63
N PHE A 22 -0.79 6.05 -3.38
CA PHE A 22 -2.15 5.66 -3.04
C PHE A 22 -3.19 6.53 -3.73
N THR A 23 -3.04 7.86 -3.68
CA THR A 23 -3.98 8.79 -4.31
C THR A 23 -4.06 8.53 -5.81
N ILE A 24 -2.92 8.35 -6.49
CA ILE A 24 -2.91 8.07 -7.93
C ILE A 24 -3.63 6.75 -8.24
N ALA A 25 -3.32 5.67 -7.51
CA ALA A 25 -3.94 4.37 -7.72
C ALA A 25 -5.46 4.42 -7.48
N THR A 26 -5.88 5.03 -6.37
CA THR A 26 -7.30 5.16 -6.01
C THR A 26 -8.06 6.07 -6.98
N SER A 27 -7.47 7.18 -7.43
CA SER A 27 -8.10 8.05 -8.44
C SER A 27 -8.37 7.33 -9.75
N LEU A 28 -7.44 6.49 -10.22
CA LEU A 28 -7.64 5.69 -11.43
C LEU A 28 -8.69 4.60 -11.24
N GLN A 29 -8.72 3.94 -10.08
CA GLN A 29 -9.77 2.97 -9.75
C GLN A 29 -11.15 3.62 -9.67
N ILE A 30 -11.25 4.83 -9.09
CA ILE A 30 -12.52 5.58 -9.04
C ILE A 30 -12.95 5.97 -10.45
N LEU A 31 -12.04 6.42 -11.31
CA LEU A 31 -12.36 6.74 -12.71
C LEU A 31 -12.83 5.51 -13.48
N ASP A 32 -12.16 4.37 -13.31
CA ASP A 32 -12.55 3.08 -13.89
C ASP A 32 -13.95 2.65 -13.45
N GLN A 33 -14.22 2.67 -12.13
CA GLN A 33 -15.54 2.32 -11.58
C GLN A 33 -16.63 3.28 -12.03
N LYS A 34 -16.34 4.59 -12.05
CA LYS A 34 -17.28 5.60 -12.50
C LYS A 34 -17.61 5.42 -13.98
N TYR A 35 -16.59 5.24 -14.83
CA TYR A 35 -16.77 5.00 -16.25
C TYR A 35 -17.59 3.72 -16.51
N HIS A 36 -17.27 2.63 -15.80
CA HIS A 36 -17.98 1.38 -15.91
C HIS A 36 -19.46 1.52 -15.49
N ARG A 37 -19.73 2.28 -14.43
CA ARG A 37 -21.11 2.56 -13.98
C ARG A 37 -21.89 3.39 -15.00
N GLU A 38 -21.25 4.35 -15.65
CA GLU A 38 -21.87 5.22 -16.66
C GLU A 38 -22.16 4.47 -17.98
N HIS A 39 -21.34 3.48 -18.35
CA HIS A 39 -21.44 2.75 -19.62
C HIS A 39 -21.79 1.26 -19.42
N LEU A 40 -22.50 0.94 -18.34
CA LEU A 40 -22.73 -0.45 -17.92
C LEU A 40 -23.47 -1.28 -18.99
N GLU A 41 -24.44 -0.67 -19.68
CA GLU A 41 -25.20 -1.33 -20.76
C GLU A 41 -24.35 -1.59 -22.00
N GLU A 42 -23.40 -0.70 -22.31
CA GLU A 42 -22.50 -0.84 -23.46
C GLU A 42 -21.37 -1.84 -23.18
N LEU A 43 -20.91 -1.89 -21.94
CA LEU A 43 -19.79 -2.73 -21.50
C LEU A 43 -20.21 -4.12 -21.05
N THR A 44 -21.51 -4.41 -20.94
CA THR A 44 -22.01 -5.73 -20.51
C THR A 44 -22.70 -6.43 -21.66
N SER A 45 -22.17 -7.58 -22.08
CA SER A 45 -22.85 -8.50 -22.99
C SER A 45 -23.28 -9.76 -22.25
N THR A 46 -24.39 -10.36 -22.67
CA THR A 46 -24.89 -11.59 -22.07
C THR A 46 -24.98 -12.69 -23.12
N GLU A 47 -24.45 -13.86 -22.80
CA GLU A 47 -24.56 -15.06 -23.61
C GLU A 47 -25.30 -16.13 -22.83
N VAL A 48 -26.33 -16.74 -23.43
CA VAL A 48 -27.07 -17.85 -22.82
C VAL A 48 -26.60 -19.14 -23.48
N ILE A 49 -25.85 -19.96 -22.74
CA ILE A 49 -25.35 -21.26 -23.22
C ILE A 49 -25.94 -22.36 -22.33
N ASN A 50 -26.66 -23.30 -22.94
CA ASN A 50 -27.33 -24.42 -22.24
C ASN A 50 -28.21 -23.98 -21.06
N GLY A 51 -28.93 -22.85 -21.19
CA GLY A 51 -29.81 -22.31 -20.16
C GLY A 51 -29.12 -21.57 -19.01
N SER A 52 -27.79 -21.42 -19.05
CA SER A 52 -27.03 -20.59 -18.11
C SER A 52 -26.68 -19.24 -18.75
N THR A 53 -26.89 -18.14 -18.01
CA THR A 53 -26.54 -16.78 -18.45
C THR A 53 -25.12 -16.44 -18.02
N TYR A 54 -24.27 -16.14 -18.99
CA TYR A 54 -22.89 -15.67 -18.80
C TYR A 54 -22.84 -14.17 -19.07
N TYR A 55 -22.29 -13.41 -18.12
CA TYR A 55 -22.06 -11.98 -18.25
C TYR A 55 -20.61 -11.75 -18.66
N ASN A 56 -20.41 -11.11 -19.81
CA ASN A 56 -19.11 -10.68 -20.30
C ASN A 56 -18.99 -9.17 -20.15
N TYR A 57 -17.97 -8.72 -19.44
CA TYR A 57 -17.68 -7.31 -19.20
C TYR A 57 -16.49 -6.89 -20.06
N ALA A 58 -16.65 -5.85 -20.86
CA ALA A 58 -15.58 -5.23 -21.62
C ALA A 58 -14.71 -4.33 -20.71
N ASP A 59 -13.43 -4.25 -21.03
CA ASP A 59 -12.49 -3.37 -20.34
C ASP A 59 -12.85 -1.88 -20.57
N THR A 60 -12.59 -1.05 -19.56
CA THR A 60 -12.66 0.40 -19.71
C THR A 60 -11.32 0.95 -20.23
N PRO A 61 -11.29 2.19 -20.77
CA PRO A 61 -10.03 2.87 -21.10
C PRO A 61 -9.06 3.01 -19.91
N TYR A 62 -9.57 2.88 -18.67
CA TYR A 62 -8.80 3.04 -17.44
C TYR A 62 -8.37 1.71 -16.81
N THR A 63 -8.96 0.57 -17.20
CA THR A 63 -8.73 -0.72 -16.55
C THR A 63 -7.25 -1.10 -16.52
N THR A 64 -6.55 -0.95 -17.65
CA THR A 64 -5.10 -1.24 -17.73
C THR A 64 -4.29 -0.30 -16.84
N LEU A 65 -4.59 1.01 -16.87
CA LEU A 65 -3.87 2.00 -16.07
C LEU A 65 -4.11 1.81 -14.57
N ALA A 66 -5.36 1.57 -14.16
CA ALA A 66 -5.72 1.27 -12.79
C ALA A 66 -4.99 0.03 -12.28
N GLY A 67 -4.88 -1.03 -13.09
CA GLY A 67 -4.10 -2.23 -12.77
C GLY A 67 -2.61 -1.93 -12.58
N ILE A 68 -1.98 -1.24 -13.54
CA ILE A 68 -0.55 -0.88 -13.48
C ILE A 68 -0.26 -0.05 -12.23
N PHE A 69 -1.04 1.00 -11.96
CA PHE A 69 -0.79 1.88 -10.81
C PHE A 69 -1.08 1.20 -9.47
N SER A 70 -2.02 0.24 -9.43
CA SER A 70 -2.24 -0.60 -8.26
C SER A 70 -1.01 -1.46 -7.96
N ILE A 71 -0.40 -2.07 -8.98
CA ILE A 71 0.84 -2.86 -8.84
C ILE A 71 2.00 -1.95 -8.43
N ILE A 72 2.13 -0.76 -9.04
CA ILE A 72 3.15 0.23 -8.69
C ILE A 72 3.02 0.62 -7.21
N TYR A 73 1.82 0.92 -6.72
CA TYR A 73 1.59 1.20 -5.31
C TYR A 73 1.99 0.00 -4.42
N PHE A 74 1.55 -1.21 -4.79
CA PHE A 74 1.81 -2.44 -4.06
C PHE A 74 3.31 -2.78 -3.94
N LEU A 75 4.12 -2.44 -4.95
CA LEU A 75 5.55 -2.76 -4.98
C LEU A 75 6.43 -1.59 -4.51
N LEU A 76 6.17 -0.38 -4.98
CA LEU A 76 7.04 0.76 -4.70
C LEU A 76 6.87 1.30 -3.30
N ALA A 77 5.66 1.32 -2.73
CA ALA A 77 5.48 1.86 -1.37
C ALA A 77 6.28 1.05 -0.32
N PRO A 78 6.24 -0.30 -0.29
CA PRO A 78 7.10 -1.10 0.59
C PRO A 78 8.59 -0.94 0.29
N LEU A 79 8.96 -0.82 -0.99
CA LEU A 79 10.36 -0.64 -1.37
C LEU A 79 10.93 0.67 -0.83
N VAL A 80 10.15 1.76 -0.88
CA VAL A 80 10.53 3.05 -0.29
C VAL A 80 10.72 2.91 1.22
N VAL A 81 9.80 2.24 1.92
CA VAL A 81 9.91 1.98 3.36
C VAL A 81 11.20 1.22 3.68
N LEU A 82 11.49 0.16 2.93
CA LEU A 82 12.68 -0.66 3.09
C LEU A 82 13.96 0.17 2.88
N ILE A 83 14.06 0.91 1.78
CA ILE A 83 15.24 1.72 1.44
C ILE A 83 15.45 2.80 2.49
N VAL A 84 14.40 3.51 2.89
CA VAL A 84 14.49 4.60 3.86
C VAL A 84 14.87 4.07 5.24
N SER A 85 14.25 2.98 5.69
CA SER A 85 14.55 2.34 6.98
C SER A 85 15.98 1.79 7.03
N GLY A 86 16.42 1.09 5.98
CA GLY A 86 17.78 0.56 5.87
C GLY A 86 18.85 1.66 5.80
N ARG A 87 18.58 2.77 5.08
CA ARG A 87 19.48 3.94 5.03
C ARG A 87 19.58 4.63 6.38
N PHE A 88 18.48 4.76 7.11
CA PHE A 88 18.48 5.34 8.46
C PHE A 88 19.35 4.51 9.41
N LEU A 89 19.12 3.20 9.45
CA LEU A 89 19.88 2.26 10.29
C LEU A 89 21.36 2.14 9.88
N SER A 90 21.66 2.39 8.61
CA SER A 90 23.04 2.39 8.11
C SER A 90 23.86 3.55 8.66
N ARG A 91 23.25 4.73 8.78
CA ARG A 91 23.91 6.00 9.18
C ARG A 91 24.05 6.18 10.68
N GLU A 92 23.06 5.75 11.46
CA GLU A 92 23.09 5.88 12.91
C GLU A 92 23.87 4.72 13.56
N LYS A 93 24.78 5.06 14.49
CA LYS A 93 25.67 4.08 15.15
C LYS A 93 25.14 3.56 16.50
N GLU A 94 24.06 4.13 17.01
CA GLU A 94 23.54 3.87 18.35
C GLU A 94 22.51 2.74 18.40
N LYS A 95 22.40 2.04 19.54
CA LYS A 95 21.37 1.00 19.77
C LYS A 95 19.94 1.54 19.63
N THR A 96 19.72 2.82 19.94
CA THR A 96 18.44 3.53 19.76
C THR A 96 18.04 3.68 18.30
N ALA A 97 18.99 3.57 17.36
CA ALA A 97 18.72 3.64 15.92
C ALA A 97 17.80 2.51 15.45
N TYR A 98 17.86 1.33 16.09
CA TYR A 98 16.97 0.23 15.76
C TYR A 98 15.53 0.55 16.11
N LEU A 99 15.27 0.95 17.35
CA LEU A 99 13.92 1.33 17.80
C LEU A 99 13.36 2.48 16.95
N GLN A 100 14.20 3.46 16.62
CA GLN A 100 13.80 4.56 15.74
C GLN A 100 13.56 4.11 14.29
N SER A 101 14.32 3.14 13.78
CA SER A 101 14.13 2.60 12.43
C SER A 101 12.81 1.83 12.28
N LEU A 102 12.28 1.26 13.37
CA LEU A 102 10.98 0.58 13.40
C LEU A 102 9.80 1.55 13.33
N LEU A 103 10.00 2.83 13.71
CA LEU A 103 8.96 3.85 13.56
C LEU A 103 8.63 4.14 12.09
N ILE A 104 9.56 3.87 11.17
CA ILE A 104 9.38 4.09 9.72
C ILE A 104 8.38 3.08 9.10
N PRO A 105 8.58 1.75 9.21
CA PRO A 105 7.56 0.80 8.76
C PRO A 105 6.29 0.88 9.60
N LEU A 106 6.36 1.28 10.87
CA LEU A 106 5.16 1.51 11.69
C LEU A 106 4.34 2.70 11.19
N SER A 107 4.97 3.79 10.77
CA SER A 107 4.26 4.94 10.20
C SER A 107 3.60 4.59 8.86
N PHE A 108 4.24 3.75 8.06
CA PHE A 108 3.64 3.18 6.84
C PHE A 108 2.40 2.33 7.16
N LEU A 109 2.51 1.44 8.15
CA LEU A 109 1.39 0.59 8.58
C LEU A 109 0.21 1.45 9.06
N GLY A 110 0.47 2.43 9.93
CA GLY A 110 -0.55 3.35 10.43
C GLY A 110 -1.22 4.14 9.30
N LEU A 111 -0.45 4.72 8.38
CA LEU A 111 -0.99 5.46 7.25
C LEU A 111 -1.83 4.58 6.33
N THR A 112 -1.35 3.38 6.01
CA THR A 112 -2.08 2.44 5.13
C THR A 112 -3.43 2.09 5.73
N LEU A 113 -3.52 1.86 7.04
CA LEU A 113 -4.79 1.60 7.71
C LEU A 113 -5.74 2.79 7.66
N VAL A 114 -5.25 4.01 7.89
CA VAL A 114 -6.07 5.23 7.80
C VAL A 114 -6.61 5.43 6.39
N LEU A 115 -5.77 5.26 5.36
CA LEU A 115 -6.17 5.42 3.96
C LEU A 115 -7.22 4.39 3.53
N GLN A 116 -7.08 3.14 3.97
CA GLN A 116 -8.04 2.09 3.66
C GLN A 116 -9.35 2.26 4.41
N ALA A 117 -9.31 2.66 5.69
CA ALA A 117 -10.51 3.01 6.43
C ALA A 117 -11.27 4.17 5.76
N PHE A 118 -10.57 5.15 5.20
CA PHE A 118 -11.18 6.24 4.45
C PHE A 118 -11.88 5.74 3.18
N VAL A 119 -11.24 4.87 2.39
CA VAL A 119 -11.86 4.26 1.20
C VAL A 119 -13.12 3.49 1.57
N VAL A 120 -13.08 2.69 2.63
CA VAL A 120 -14.24 1.93 3.11
C VAL A 120 -15.38 2.85 3.58
N TYR A 121 -15.05 3.92 4.31
CA TYR A 121 -16.07 4.85 4.83
C TYR A 121 -16.76 5.64 3.70
N TYR A 122 -16.03 6.03 2.66
CA TYR A 122 -16.54 6.86 1.56
C TYR A 122 -17.03 6.06 0.35
N SER A 123 -16.86 4.74 0.30
CA SER A 123 -17.50 3.93 -0.74
C SER A 123 -19.00 3.82 -0.45
N GLU A 124 -19.79 4.73 -1.02
CA GLU A 124 -21.26 4.75 -0.92
C GLU A 124 -21.85 3.42 -1.41
N GLY A 125 -22.47 2.65 -0.51
CA GLY A 125 -23.18 1.43 -0.87
C GLY A 125 -23.27 0.45 0.29
N SER A 126 -24.38 0.51 1.03
CA SER A 126 -24.74 -0.33 2.18
C SER A 126 -24.86 -1.85 1.92
N PHE A 127 -24.43 -2.32 0.75
CA PHE A 127 -24.43 -3.74 0.34
C PHE A 127 -23.04 -4.39 0.30
N ARG A 128 -21.97 -3.67 0.68
CA ARG A 128 -20.58 -4.15 0.56
C ARG A 128 -19.78 -4.17 1.85
N THR A 129 -20.41 -4.10 3.03
CA THR A 129 -19.69 -4.14 4.32
C THR A 129 -18.79 -5.37 4.44
N ASP A 130 -19.23 -6.54 3.98
CA ASP A 130 -18.44 -7.77 4.09
C ASP A 130 -17.22 -7.75 3.15
N LEU A 131 -17.39 -7.29 1.91
CA LEU A 131 -16.28 -7.12 0.97
C LEU A 131 -15.30 -6.04 1.40
N ALA A 132 -15.81 -4.95 2.00
CA ALA A 132 -14.99 -3.87 2.54
C ALA A 132 -14.16 -4.33 3.76
N VAL A 133 -14.75 -5.15 4.64
CA VAL A 133 -14.04 -5.77 5.77
C VAL A 133 -12.95 -6.71 5.27
N ILE A 134 -13.23 -7.54 4.26
CA ILE A 134 -12.24 -8.42 3.63
C ILE A 134 -11.11 -7.59 3.02
N GLN A 135 -11.41 -6.53 2.28
CA GLN A 135 -10.42 -5.65 1.68
C GLN A 135 -9.53 -4.96 2.73
N LEU A 136 -10.12 -4.48 3.82
CA LEU A 136 -9.40 -3.89 4.94
C LEU A 136 -8.50 -4.93 5.63
N GLY A 137 -8.98 -6.16 5.80
CA GLY A 137 -8.20 -7.28 6.33
C GLY A 137 -7.00 -7.65 5.46
N ILE A 138 -7.18 -7.73 4.13
CA ILE A 138 -6.10 -8.01 3.18
C ILE A 138 -5.05 -6.89 3.23
N MET A 139 -5.47 -5.64 3.26
CA MET A 139 -4.54 -4.49 3.30
C MET A 139 -3.81 -4.38 4.65
N PHE A 140 -4.46 -4.74 5.76
CA PHE A 140 -3.81 -4.88 7.05
C PHE A 140 -2.76 -5.98 7.02
N LEU A 141 -3.08 -7.16 6.50
CA LEU A 141 -2.12 -8.26 6.35
C LEU A 141 -0.94 -7.86 5.47
N TYR A 142 -1.19 -7.16 4.36
CA TYR A 142 -0.15 -6.61 3.50
C TYR A 142 0.77 -5.65 4.27
N ALA A 143 0.23 -4.65 4.96
CA ALA A 143 1.02 -3.70 5.74
C ALA A 143 1.81 -4.38 6.86
N LEU A 144 1.22 -5.40 7.50
CA LEU A 144 1.86 -6.21 8.54
C LEU A 144 3.02 -7.03 7.98
N VAL A 145 2.85 -7.68 6.82
CA VAL A 145 3.91 -8.42 6.13
C VAL A 145 5.07 -7.49 5.77
N VAL A 146 4.79 -6.29 5.26
CA VAL A 146 5.82 -5.28 4.99
C VAL A 146 6.55 -4.88 6.27
N PHE A 147 5.82 -4.65 7.36
CA PHE A 147 6.43 -4.33 8.67
C PHE A 147 7.35 -5.44 9.15
N LEU A 148 6.91 -6.71 9.08
CA LEU A 148 7.69 -7.87 9.50
C LEU A 148 8.94 -8.04 8.62
N LEU A 149 8.81 -7.92 7.30
CA LEU A 149 9.93 -7.98 6.35
C LEU A 149 10.99 -6.91 6.64
N VAL A 150 10.57 -5.65 6.81
CA VAL A 150 11.49 -4.55 7.13
C VAL A 150 12.15 -4.76 8.49
N SER A 151 11.40 -5.26 9.48
CA SER A 151 11.94 -5.57 10.80
C SER A 151 13.00 -6.68 10.75
N LEU A 152 12.74 -7.76 10.01
CA LEU A 152 13.68 -8.86 9.79
C LEU A 152 14.95 -8.38 9.09
N ILE A 153 14.82 -7.60 8.02
CA ILE A 153 15.97 -7.07 7.27
C ILE A 153 16.79 -6.11 8.14
N ASN A 154 16.14 -5.22 8.90
CA ASN A 154 16.83 -4.34 9.84
C ASN A 154 17.58 -5.13 10.93
N GLY A 155 16.95 -6.18 11.48
CA GLY A 155 17.59 -7.08 12.44
C GLY A 155 18.83 -7.75 11.86
N LEU A 156 18.74 -8.24 10.61
CA LEU A 156 19.86 -8.87 9.90
C LEU A 156 21.01 -7.89 9.64
N ILE A 157 20.70 -6.65 9.24
CA ILE A 157 21.71 -5.58 9.06
C ILE A 157 22.47 -5.33 10.36
N ILE A 158 21.77 -5.26 11.50
CA ILE A 158 22.41 -5.06 12.82
C ILE A 158 23.28 -6.24 13.19
N TYR A 159 22.78 -7.46 13.02
CA TYR A 159 23.52 -8.68 13.32
C TYR A 159 24.84 -8.73 12.53
N LEU A 160 24.77 -8.49 11.22
CA LEU A 160 25.95 -8.45 10.34
C LEU A 160 26.92 -7.33 10.73
N LYS A 161 26.43 -6.14 11.08
CA LYS A 161 27.27 -5.03 11.58
C LYS A 161 27.99 -5.38 12.87
N LYS A 162 27.32 -6.09 13.81
CA LYS A 162 27.93 -6.51 15.08
C LYS A 162 28.99 -7.57 14.85
N LYS A 163 28.71 -8.58 14.00
CA LYS A 163 29.66 -9.65 13.65
C LYS A 163 30.96 -9.12 13.03
N ARG A 164 30.89 -8.06 12.21
CA ARG A 164 32.08 -7.44 11.60
C ARG A 164 32.95 -6.61 12.55
N ARG A 165 32.44 -6.28 13.75
CA ARG A 165 33.17 -5.48 14.76
C ARG A 165 33.76 -6.33 15.88
N SER A 166 33.42 -7.62 15.94
CA SER A 166 33.97 -8.62 16.85
C SER A 166 35.06 -9.41 16.15
#